data_AF-A0A7S1NWE8-F1
#
_entry.id   AF-A0A7S1NWE8-F1
#
_cell.length_a   1.000
_cell.length_b   1.000
_cell.length_c   1.000
_cell.angle_alpha   90.00
_cell.angle_beta   90.00
_cell.angle_gamma   90.00
#
_symmetry.space_group_name_H-M   'P 1'
#
loop_
_entity.id
_entity.type
_entity.pdbx_description
1 polymer ?
#
loop_
_entity_poly.entity_id
_entity_poly.type
_entity_poly.pdbx_seq_one_letter_code
_entity_poly.pdbx_strand_id
1 'polypeptide(L)'
;RVHVINPKSMPRAQLLGSMDPDTREWSDGVLTASARQVIKEPPDVHSWIVMDGDVDPEWVESLNSVLDDNHLLTLPNGERISFGDNVHFLFETHDLRFASPATISRCGMLFLSEEDVDLKCLIHSWILKQPEDHQSKLESWFDELFYQALQWIYDRGQ
;
A
#
# COMPACT_ATOMS: atom_id res chain seq x y z
N ARG A 1 2.38 -13.97 5.91
CA ARG A 1 1.05 -13.75 5.27
C ARG A 1 0.92 -12.29 4.86
N VAL A 2 0.05 -11.96 3.90
CA VAL A 2 -0.13 -10.57 3.42
C VAL A 2 -1.61 -10.21 3.55
N HIS A 3 -1.89 -9.06 4.16
CA HIS A 3 -3.21 -8.47 4.33
C HIS A 3 -3.21 -7.11 3.64
N VAL A 4 -3.90 -7.00 2.49
CA VAL A 4 -3.97 -5.75 1.73
C VAL A 4 -5.26 -5.02 2.06
N ILE A 5 -5.15 -3.74 2.41
CA ILE A 5 -6.25 -2.89 2.85
C ILE A 5 -6.14 -1.57 2.10
N ASN A 6 -7.23 -1.15 1.45
CA ASN A 6 -7.34 0.20 0.92
C ASN A 6 -8.04 1.09 1.97
N PRO A 7 -7.32 1.96 2.71
CA PRO A 7 -7.89 2.75 3.80
C PRO A 7 -8.93 3.76 3.31
N LYS A 8 -8.79 4.24 2.07
CA LYS A 8 -9.69 5.22 1.44
C LYS A 8 -11.00 4.62 0.96
N SER A 9 -11.05 3.32 0.72
CA SER A 9 -12.23 2.63 0.21
C SER A 9 -13.38 2.53 1.23
N MET A 10 -13.10 2.82 2.50
CA MET A 10 -14.06 2.66 3.59
C MET A 10 -13.95 3.79 4.62
N PRO A 11 -15.05 4.09 5.36
CA PRO A 11 -15.00 5.05 6.45
C PRO A 11 -14.05 4.60 7.57
N ARG A 12 -13.50 5.57 8.31
CA ARG A 12 -12.64 5.34 9.49
C ARG A 12 -13.20 4.30 10.47
N ALA A 13 -14.51 4.34 10.74
CA ALA A 13 -15.18 3.40 11.63
C ALA A 13 -15.13 1.95 11.13
N GLN A 14 -15.21 1.72 9.82
CA GLN A 14 -15.07 0.38 9.23
C GLN A 14 -13.61 -0.06 9.13
N LEU A 15 -12.67 0.89 9.04
CA LEU A 15 -11.24 0.59 9.02
C LEU A 15 -10.72 0.20 10.41
N LEU A 16 -10.94 1.07 11.41
CA LEU A 16 -10.38 0.95 12.77
C LEU A 16 -11.35 0.31 13.78
N GLY A 17 -12.60 0.11 13.41
CA GLY A 17 -13.66 -0.29 14.32
C GLY A 17 -14.33 0.89 14.99
N SER A 18 -15.49 0.62 15.59
CA SER A 18 -16.28 1.61 16.29
C SER A 18 -17.05 0.99 17.45
N MET A 19 -17.32 1.79 18.46
CA MET A 19 -18.23 1.43 19.54
C MET A 19 -19.64 1.90 19.18
N ASP A 20 -20.60 1.00 19.26
CA ASP A 20 -22.01 1.34 19.09
C ASP A 20 -22.46 2.28 20.22
N PRO A 21 -23.06 3.45 19.93
CA PRO A 21 -23.42 4.43 20.96
C PRO A 21 -24.56 3.95 21.88
N ASP A 22 -25.44 3.08 21.39
CA ASP A 22 -26.62 2.61 22.10
C ASP A 22 -26.31 1.34 22.91
N THR A 23 -25.67 0.34 22.28
CA THR A 23 -25.36 -0.94 22.93
C THR A 23 -24.06 -0.90 23.71
N ARG A 24 -23.17 0.07 23.42
CA ARG A 24 -21.78 0.12 23.91
C ARG A 24 -20.95 -1.11 23.53
N GLU A 25 -21.38 -1.86 22.50
CA GLU A 25 -20.63 -2.99 21.99
C GLU A 25 -19.55 -2.52 21.00
N TRP A 26 -18.39 -3.16 21.07
CA TRP A 26 -17.30 -2.90 20.14
C TRP A 26 -17.46 -3.74 18.88
N SER A 27 -17.37 -3.08 17.72
CA SER A 27 -17.28 -3.74 16.42
C SER A 27 -15.89 -3.55 15.84
N ASP A 28 -15.21 -4.65 15.53
CA ASP A 28 -13.89 -4.62 14.88
C ASP A 28 -13.99 -4.09 13.44
N GLY A 29 -12.99 -3.31 13.05
CA GLY A 29 -12.78 -2.88 11.67
C GLY A 29 -11.85 -3.82 10.90
N VAL A 30 -11.67 -3.54 9.62
CA VAL A 30 -10.83 -4.36 8.73
C VAL A 30 -9.37 -4.41 9.21
N LEU A 31 -8.83 -3.28 9.68
CA LEU A 31 -7.47 -3.21 10.20
C LEU A 31 -7.33 -3.92 11.54
N THR A 32 -8.30 -3.78 12.45
CA THR A 32 -8.24 -4.42 13.77
C THR A 32 -8.45 -5.93 13.67
N ALA A 33 -9.34 -6.38 12.79
CA ALA A 33 -9.51 -7.79 12.49
C ALA A 33 -8.23 -8.40 11.90
N SER A 34 -7.57 -7.69 10.97
CA SER A 34 -6.28 -8.12 10.39
C SER A 34 -5.17 -8.14 11.44
N ALA A 35 -5.09 -7.10 12.29
CA ALA A 35 -4.16 -7.03 13.41
C ALA A 35 -4.32 -8.24 14.36
N ARG A 36 -5.55 -8.59 14.72
CA ARG A 36 -5.85 -9.77 15.54
C ARG A 36 -5.47 -11.08 14.87
N GLN A 37 -5.55 -11.15 13.54
CA GLN A 37 -5.16 -12.34 12.81
C GLN A 37 -3.64 -12.50 12.81
N VAL A 38 -2.88 -11.43 12.55
CA VAL A 38 -1.41 -11.50 12.47
C VAL A 38 -0.75 -11.79 13.82
N ILE A 39 -1.29 -11.28 14.93
CA ILE A 39 -0.74 -11.57 16.27
C ILE A 39 -1.00 -13.01 16.75
N LYS A 40 -1.97 -13.71 16.13
CA LYS A 40 -2.25 -15.12 16.41
C LYS A 40 -1.33 -16.05 15.64
N GLU A 41 -0.62 -15.52 14.65
CA GLU A 41 0.34 -16.30 13.88
C GLU A 41 1.56 -16.65 14.74
N PRO A 42 2.19 -17.80 14.49
CA PRO A 42 3.47 -18.15 15.11
C PRO A 42 4.58 -17.10 14.85
N PRO A 43 5.53 -16.91 15.77
CA PRO A 43 6.62 -15.93 15.63
C PRO A 43 7.53 -16.15 14.41
N ASP A 44 7.61 -17.38 13.90
CA ASP A 44 8.36 -17.74 12.69
C ASP A 44 7.64 -17.33 11.38
N VAL A 45 6.38 -16.89 11.47
CA VAL A 45 5.61 -16.41 10.33
C VAL A 45 5.72 -14.90 10.23
N HIS A 46 6.38 -14.42 9.17
CA HIS A 46 6.36 -13.01 8.80
C HIS A 46 5.02 -12.60 8.21
N SER A 47 4.37 -11.61 8.82
CA SER A 47 3.08 -11.09 8.40
C SER A 47 3.17 -9.63 7.97
N TRP A 48 2.52 -9.30 6.87
CA TRP A 48 2.55 -7.98 6.26
C TRP A 48 1.14 -7.41 6.23
N ILE A 49 0.97 -6.21 6.76
CA ILE A 49 -0.24 -5.39 6.61
C ILE A 49 0.10 -4.29 5.61
N VAL A 50 -0.48 -4.38 4.42
CA VAL A 50 -0.24 -3.47 3.31
C VAL A 50 -1.41 -2.50 3.21
N MET A 51 -1.10 -1.22 3.36
CA MET A 51 -2.04 -0.11 3.20
C MET A 51 -1.84 0.46 1.80
N ASP A 52 -2.71 0.05 0.88
CA ASP A 52 -2.69 0.42 -0.54
C ASP A 52 -3.70 1.53 -0.80
N GLY A 53 -3.23 2.78 -0.70
CA GLY A 53 -4.04 3.97 -0.90
C GLY A 53 -3.44 5.23 -0.29
N ASP A 54 -4.05 6.37 -0.60
CA ASP A 54 -3.57 7.68 -0.14
C ASP A 54 -3.53 7.80 1.39
N VAL A 55 -2.46 8.43 1.88
CA VAL A 55 -2.27 8.69 3.30
C VAL A 55 -3.04 9.94 3.72
N ASP A 56 -4.05 9.77 4.58
CA ASP A 56 -4.77 10.87 5.20
C ASP A 56 -4.41 11.02 6.69
N PRO A 57 -4.33 12.27 7.19
CA PRO A 57 -4.14 12.57 8.61
C PRO A 57 -5.10 11.80 9.52
N GLU A 58 -6.38 11.71 9.12
CA GLU A 58 -7.42 11.15 9.98
C GLU A 58 -7.08 9.73 10.44
N TRP A 59 -6.80 8.82 9.51
CA TRP A 59 -6.55 7.42 9.87
C TRP A 59 -5.10 7.16 10.26
N VAL A 60 -4.13 7.87 9.66
CA VAL A 60 -2.71 7.61 9.90
C VAL A 60 -2.29 7.99 11.32
N GLU A 61 -2.93 8.98 11.93
CA GLU A 61 -2.66 9.36 13.32
C GLU A 61 -2.90 8.22 14.31
N SER A 62 -3.88 7.36 14.03
CA SER A 62 -4.18 6.18 14.86
C SER A 62 -3.11 5.08 14.73
N LEU A 63 -2.23 5.18 13.74
CA LEU A 63 -1.09 4.28 13.56
C LEU A 63 0.23 4.85 14.08
N ASN A 64 0.29 6.10 14.55
CA ASN A 64 1.53 6.68 15.04
C ASN A 64 2.21 5.81 16.12
N SER A 65 1.44 5.27 17.07
CA SER A 65 1.97 4.37 18.12
C SER A 65 2.37 2.98 17.62
N VAL A 66 1.84 2.56 16.46
CA VAL A 66 2.23 1.32 15.78
C VAL A 66 3.56 1.49 15.07
N LEU A 67 3.77 2.66 14.45
CA LEU A 67 4.94 3.00 13.66
C LEU A 67 6.11 3.51 14.50
N ASP A 68 5.87 3.86 15.76
CA ASP A 68 6.91 4.18 16.73
C ASP A 68 7.53 2.90 17.33
N ASP A 69 8.55 3.07 18.17
CA ASP A 69 9.26 1.97 18.86
C ASP A 69 8.33 1.09 19.73
N ASN A 70 7.12 1.55 20.01
CA ASN A 70 6.15 0.86 20.85
C ASN A 70 5.47 -0.33 20.13
N HIS A 71 5.43 -0.36 18.80
CA HIS A 71 4.73 -1.39 18.01
C HIS A 71 3.31 -1.69 18.54
N LEU A 72 2.56 -0.65 18.90
CA LEU A 72 1.30 -0.77 19.66
C LEU A 72 0.13 -0.06 18.98
N LEU A 73 -0.89 -0.83 18.57
CA LEU A 73 -2.16 -0.28 18.10
C LEU A 73 -3.08 -0.02 19.28
N THR A 74 -3.46 1.25 19.48
CA THR A 74 -4.41 1.64 20.53
C THR A 74 -5.77 1.93 19.89
N LEU A 75 -6.78 1.16 20.28
CA LEU A 75 -8.13 1.29 19.78
C LEU A 75 -8.92 2.34 20.59
N PRO A 76 -9.93 3.00 19.99
CA PRO A 76 -10.80 3.95 20.69
C PRO A 76 -11.49 3.41 21.95
N ASN A 77 -11.72 2.10 22.04
CA ASN A 77 -12.27 1.44 23.23
C ASN A 77 -11.24 1.28 24.38
N GLY A 78 -9.98 1.70 24.17
CA GLY A 78 -8.88 1.59 25.12
C GLY A 78 -8.09 0.28 25.01
N GLU A 79 -8.51 -0.66 24.15
CA GLU A 79 -7.78 -1.89 23.89
C GLU A 79 -6.44 -1.60 23.20
N ARG A 80 -5.44 -2.41 23.54
CA ARG A 80 -4.08 -2.27 23.04
C ARG A 80 -3.62 -3.59 22.42
N ILE A 81 -3.26 -3.54 21.14
CA ILE A 81 -2.75 -4.69 20.39
C ILE A 81 -1.25 -4.45 20.14
N SER A 82 -0.41 -5.26 20.75
CA SER A 82 1.05 -5.21 20.55
C SER A 82 1.44 -6.13 19.39
N PHE A 83 2.30 -5.63 18.51
CA PHE A 83 2.89 -6.42 17.44
C PHE A 83 4.28 -6.92 17.85
N GLY A 84 4.66 -8.09 17.34
CA GLY A 84 6.03 -8.61 17.43
C GLY A 84 6.85 -8.24 16.19
N ASP A 85 8.16 -8.47 16.24
CA ASP A 85 9.11 -8.15 15.17
C ASP A 85 8.84 -8.92 13.85
N ASN A 86 7.95 -9.89 13.88
CA ASN A 86 7.51 -10.65 12.71
C ASN A 86 6.39 -9.95 11.91
N VAL A 87 5.83 -8.84 12.40
CA VAL A 87 4.77 -8.09 11.74
C VAL A 87 5.32 -6.81 11.11
N HIS A 88 5.06 -6.64 9.82
CA HIS A 88 5.54 -5.52 9.02
C HIS A 88 4.36 -4.71 8.48
N PHE A 89 4.49 -3.39 8.50
CA PHE A 89 3.55 -2.48 7.85
C PHE A 89 4.18 -1.91 6.60
N LEU A 90 3.45 -1.98 5.48
CA LEU A 90 3.85 -1.39 4.21
C LEU A 90 2.78 -0.40 3.77
N PHE A 91 3.19 0.79 3.36
CA PHE A 91 2.30 1.82 2.83
C PHE A 91 2.65 2.05 1.37
N GLU A 92 1.69 1.79 0.49
CA GLU A 92 1.78 2.13 -0.93
C GLU A 92 0.89 3.36 -1.16
N THR A 93 1.50 4.46 -1.60
CA THR A 93 0.82 5.73 -1.78
C THR A 93 1.39 6.49 -2.97
N HIS A 94 0.53 7.21 -3.69
CA HIS A 94 0.92 8.03 -4.82
C HIS A 94 1.71 9.26 -4.38
N ASP A 95 1.27 9.92 -3.30
CA ASP A 95 1.95 11.09 -2.75
C ASP A 95 1.68 11.26 -1.25
N LEU A 96 2.57 12.01 -0.61
CA LEU A 96 2.53 12.27 0.84
C LEU A 96 2.09 13.70 1.17
N ARG A 97 1.34 14.37 0.27
CA ARG A 97 0.99 15.80 0.43
C ARG A 97 0.23 16.09 1.71
N PHE A 98 -0.58 15.13 2.18
CA PHE A 98 -1.39 15.25 3.38
C PHE A 98 -0.75 14.59 4.60
N ALA A 99 0.37 13.89 4.46
CA ALA A 99 1.05 13.26 5.58
C ALA A 99 1.92 14.28 6.33
N SER A 100 1.83 14.28 7.67
CA SER A 100 2.70 15.15 8.47
C SER A 100 4.16 14.65 8.45
N PRO A 101 5.18 15.53 8.48
CA PRO A 101 6.58 15.13 8.57
C PRO A 101 6.87 14.20 9.74
N ALA A 102 6.18 14.38 10.87
CA ALA A 102 6.32 13.52 12.05
C ALA A 102 5.79 12.10 11.80
N THR A 103 4.70 11.96 11.06
CA THR A 103 4.13 10.64 10.72
C THR A 103 5.11 9.87 9.83
N ILE A 104 5.63 10.52 8.79
CA ILE A 104 6.52 9.87 7.82
C ILE A 104 7.92 9.62 8.36
N SER A 105 8.40 10.40 9.34
CA SER A 105 9.74 10.21 9.93
C SER A 105 9.88 8.91 10.72
N ARG A 106 8.77 8.24 11.03
CA ARG A 106 8.73 6.95 11.73
C ARG A 106 8.88 5.76 10.77
N CYS A 107 8.78 5.99 9.47
CA CYS A 107 8.81 4.93 8.46
C CYS A 107 10.06 5.03 7.58
N GLY A 108 10.60 3.88 7.18
CA GLY A 108 11.51 3.81 6.03
C GLY A 108 10.75 4.18 4.76
N MET A 109 11.36 5.01 3.90
CA MET A 109 10.74 5.50 2.68
C MET A 109 11.53 5.04 1.46
N LEU A 110 10.83 4.42 0.51
CA LEU A 110 11.34 4.11 -0.81
C LEU A 110 10.62 5.02 -1.81
N PHE A 111 11.39 5.79 -2.58
CA PHE A 111 10.86 6.63 -3.65
C PHE A 111 11.18 5.97 -4.98
N LEU A 112 10.18 5.89 -5.86
CA LEU A 112 10.31 5.40 -7.22
C LEU A 112 10.07 6.58 -8.17
N SER A 113 11.09 6.94 -8.94
CA SER A 113 10.99 7.97 -9.98
C SER A 113 10.41 7.38 -11.26
N GLU A 114 9.80 8.22 -12.10
CA GLU A 114 9.44 7.85 -13.47
C GLU A 114 10.68 7.43 -14.29
N GLU A 115 11.85 8.03 -13.98
CA GLU A 115 13.13 7.67 -14.59
C GLU A 115 13.60 6.26 -14.23
N ASP A 116 13.12 5.70 -13.10
CA ASP A 116 13.47 4.35 -12.66
C ASP A 116 12.66 3.26 -13.37
N VAL A 117 11.58 3.62 -14.08
CA VAL A 117 10.70 2.69 -14.80
C VAL A 117 11.13 2.57 -16.26
N ASP A 118 11.85 1.50 -16.58
CA ASP A 118 12.19 1.18 -17.97
C ASP A 118 10.95 0.65 -18.73
N LEU A 119 10.32 1.55 -19.49
CA LEU A 119 9.18 1.23 -20.35
C LEU A 119 9.49 0.10 -21.33
N LYS A 120 10.73 0.00 -21.84
CA LYS A 120 11.11 -1.07 -22.77
C LYS A 120 11.10 -2.42 -22.05
N CYS A 121 11.59 -2.48 -20.82
CA CYS A 121 11.50 -3.70 -20.01
C CYS A 121 10.04 -4.10 -19.74
N LEU A 122 9.16 -3.14 -19.47
CA LEU A 122 7.73 -3.41 -19.25
C LEU A 122 7.07 -3.98 -20.52
N ILE A 123 7.29 -3.35 -21.68
CA ILE A 123 6.76 -3.79 -22.96
C ILE A 123 7.32 -5.16 -23.33
N HIS A 124 8.62 -5.38 -23.16
CA HIS A 124 9.25 -6.67 -23.41
C HIS A 124 8.64 -7.77 -22.54
N SER A 125 8.43 -7.53 -21.24
CA SER A 125 7.75 -8.47 -20.34
C SER A 125 6.31 -8.77 -20.81
N TRP A 126 5.61 -7.77 -21.34
CA TRP A 126 4.27 -7.95 -21.90
C TRP A 126 4.26 -8.74 -23.22
N ILE A 127 5.24 -8.52 -24.11
CA ILE A 127 5.41 -9.27 -25.38
C ILE A 127 5.63 -10.75 -25.07
N LEU A 128 6.48 -11.08 -24.09
CA LEU A 128 6.74 -12.47 -23.69
C LEU A 128 5.50 -13.22 -23.18
N LYS A 129 4.43 -12.51 -22.79
CA LYS A 129 3.14 -13.11 -22.39
C LYS A 129 2.20 -13.37 -23.58
N GLN A 130 2.56 -12.92 -24.79
CA GLN A 130 1.77 -13.12 -26.00
C GLN A 130 2.09 -14.46 -26.67
N PRO A 131 1.19 -14.99 -27.52
CA PRO A 131 1.47 -16.16 -28.35
C PRO A 131 2.76 -16.01 -29.17
N GLU A 132 3.59 -17.07 -29.21
CA GLU A 132 4.92 -17.06 -29.84
C GLU A 132 4.90 -16.62 -31.31
N ASP A 133 3.84 -16.94 -32.04
CA ASP A 133 3.62 -16.57 -33.44
C ASP A 133 3.46 -15.07 -33.68
N HIS A 134 3.13 -14.30 -32.63
CA HIS A 134 2.95 -12.86 -32.67
C HIS A 134 4.13 -12.08 -32.09
N GLN A 135 4.96 -12.68 -31.23
CA GLN A 135 6.00 -11.97 -30.48
C GLN A 135 6.95 -11.17 -31.39
N SER A 136 7.52 -11.80 -32.41
CA SER A 136 8.48 -11.14 -33.31
C SER A 136 7.85 -10.00 -34.13
N LYS A 137 6.56 -10.13 -34.49
CA LYS A 137 5.83 -9.05 -35.19
C LYS A 137 5.55 -7.88 -34.27
N LEU A 138 5.13 -8.16 -33.03
CA LEU A 138 4.86 -7.14 -32.04
C LEU A 138 6.13 -6.38 -31.68
N GLU A 139 7.25 -7.07 -31.46
CA GLU A 139 8.55 -6.45 -31.18
C GLU A 139 8.95 -5.44 -32.28
N SER A 140 8.89 -5.84 -33.55
CA SER A 140 9.13 -4.94 -34.69
C SER A 140 8.17 -3.75 -34.71
N TRP A 141 6.88 -3.94 -34.45
CA TRP A 141 5.92 -2.83 -34.44
C TRP A 141 6.13 -1.85 -33.28
N PHE A 142 6.54 -2.33 -32.10
CA PHE A 142 6.87 -1.46 -30.98
C PHE A 142 8.10 -0.59 -31.30
N ASP A 143 9.13 -1.17 -31.92
CA ASP A 143 10.34 -0.45 -32.34
C ASP A 143 10.07 0.57 -33.46
N GLU A 144 9.29 0.20 -34.47
CA GLU A 144 9.07 1.03 -35.65
C GLU A 144 8.00 2.11 -35.44
N LEU A 145 6.96 1.84 -34.64
CA LEU A 145 5.79 2.71 -34.53
C LEU A 145 5.63 3.28 -33.13
N PHE A 146 5.59 2.42 -32.11
CA PHE A 146 5.14 2.82 -30.78
C PHE A 146 6.12 3.80 -30.11
N TYR A 147 7.41 3.50 -30.06
CA TYR A 147 8.37 4.39 -29.40
C TYR A 147 8.51 5.74 -30.13
N GLN A 148 8.43 5.74 -31.46
CA GLN A 148 8.47 6.98 -32.24
C GLN A 148 7.22 7.85 -32.00
N ALA A 149 6.03 7.23 -31.99
CA ALA A 149 4.79 7.92 -31.70
C ALA A 149 4.76 8.45 -30.26
N LEU A 150 5.25 7.67 -29.30
CA LEU A 150 5.31 8.06 -27.90
C LEU A 150 6.28 9.25 -27.70
N GLN A 151 7.47 9.20 -28.29
CA GLN A 151 8.41 10.32 -28.24
C GLN A 151 7.82 11.59 -28.87
N TRP A 152 7.14 11.45 -30.01
CA TRP A 152 6.48 12.58 -30.66
C TRP A 152 5.40 13.23 -29.78
N ILE A 153 4.66 12.43 -29.00
CA ILE A 153 3.68 12.94 -28.04
C ILE A 153 4.39 13.67 -26.90
N TYR A 154 5.45 13.10 -26.32
CA TYR A 154 6.21 13.74 -25.23
C TYR A 154 6.81 15.09 -25.67
N ASP A 155 7.37 15.17 -26.87
CA ASP A 155 8.01 16.39 -27.39
C ASP A 155 7.00 17.51 -27.71
N ARG A 156 5.72 17.18 -27.95
CA ARG A 156 4.67 18.15 -28.32
C ARG A 156 3.62 18.40 -27.23
N GLY A 157 3.61 17.58 -26.18
CA GLY A 157 2.69 17.68 -25.06
C GLY A 157 3.14 18.62 -23.95
N GLN A 158 4.29 19.28 -24.10
CA GLN A 158 4.74 20.40 -23.25
C GLN A 158 4.31 21.76 -23.79
#